data_AF-A0A961SPS8-F1
#
_entry.id   AF-A0A961SPS8-F1
#
_cell.length_a   1.000
_cell.length_b   1.000
_cell.length_c   1.000
_cell.angle_alpha   90.00
_cell.angle_beta   90.00
_cell.angle_gamma   90.00
#
_symmetry.space_group_name_H-M   'P 1'
#
loop_
_entity.id
_entity.type
_entity.pdbx_description
1 polymer ?
#
loop_
_entity_poly.entity_id
_entity_poly.type
_entity_poly.pdbx_seq_one_letter_code
_entity_poly.pdbx_strand_id
1 'polypeptide(L)'
;AMKNYAGHRLSPWLGHLMVSRSETARPLLTPGEIMQLPPADEIVMAAGTPPVRAKKARYYEDARFRERVLPPPDPQKSGRTRHTDGWSTLQPQKPDPALIAAHKPDKANAGLRREPELPDHVSIVKETTAPRPVEEFTRILDDEPEDVARQRQALRRQMTGMARQVALDPGDGMEL
;
A
#
# COMPACT_ATOMS: atom_id res chain seq x y z
N ALA A 1 -24.68 19.31 -9.95
CA ALA A 1 -25.09 19.90 -11.24
C ALA A 1 -25.30 21.38 -11.03
N MET A 2 -24.56 22.23 -11.74
CA MET A 2 -24.69 23.68 -11.66
C MET A 2 -25.70 24.12 -12.73
N LYS A 3 -26.66 24.98 -12.36
CA LYS A 3 -27.70 25.46 -13.26
C LYS A 3 -27.51 26.96 -13.48
N ASN A 4 -27.27 27.35 -14.72
CA ASN A 4 -27.20 28.73 -15.15
C ASN A 4 -28.50 29.10 -15.86
N TYR A 5 -29.12 30.17 -15.37
CA TYR A 5 -30.36 30.70 -15.92
C TYR A 5 -30.03 31.98 -16.69
N ALA A 6 -30.35 32.01 -17.98
CA ALA A 6 -30.17 33.17 -18.83
C ALA A 6 -31.52 33.58 -19.44
N GLY A 7 -31.86 34.87 -19.30
CA GLY A 7 -33.13 35.42 -19.74
C GLY A 7 -33.40 36.79 -19.13
N HIS A 8 -34.44 37.47 -19.61
CA HIS A 8 -34.85 38.76 -19.08
C HIS A 8 -35.66 38.55 -17.78
N ARG A 9 -35.29 39.23 -16.70
CA ARG A 9 -35.90 39.10 -15.35
C ARG A 9 -37.40 39.42 -15.25
N LEU A 10 -38.02 39.93 -16.32
CA LEU A 10 -39.45 40.24 -16.42
C LEU A 10 -40.20 39.34 -17.42
N SER A 11 -39.51 38.40 -18.09
CA SER A 11 -40.17 37.49 -19.02
C SER A 11 -40.94 36.41 -18.24
N PRO A 12 -42.20 36.13 -18.61
CA PRO A 12 -43.03 35.16 -17.90
C PRO A 12 -42.55 33.71 -18.07
N TRP A 13 -41.64 33.45 -19.00
CA TRP A 13 -40.94 32.17 -19.11
C TRP A 13 -39.42 32.37 -19.22
N LEU A 14 -38.68 31.42 -18.66
CA LEU A 14 -37.22 31.43 -18.65
C LEU A 14 -36.68 30.68 -19.87
N GLY A 15 -36.19 31.42 -20.86
CA GLY A 15 -35.89 30.89 -22.20
C GLY A 15 -34.63 30.04 -22.31
N HIS A 16 -33.62 30.25 -21.46
CA HIS A 16 -32.35 29.53 -21.56
C HIS A 16 -31.89 29.03 -20.19
N LEU A 17 -32.07 27.73 -19.95
CA LEU A 17 -31.52 27.04 -18.78
C LEU A 17 -30.35 26.17 -19.25
N MET A 18 -29.13 26.54 -18.87
CA MET A 18 -27.96 25.70 -19.04
C MET A 18 -27.74 24.88 -17.77
N VAL A 19 -27.67 23.55 -17.88
CA VAL A 19 -27.34 22.67 -16.76
C VAL A 19 -26.00 22.00 -17.05
N SER A 20 -24.97 22.30 -16.27
CA SER A 20 -23.71 21.56 -16.31
C SER A 20 -23.72 20.45 -15.27
N ARG A 21 -23.40 19.23 -15.71
CA ARG A 21 -23.18 18.07 -14.84
C ARG A 21 -21.70 17.73 -14.91
N SER A 22 -21.03 17.77 -13.77
CA SER A 22 -19.69 17.20 -13.62
C SER A 22 -19.84 15.82 -13.01
N GLU A 23 -19.19 14.84 -13.63
CA GLU A 23 -19.06 13.48 -13.13
C GLU A 23 -17.60 13.28 -12.72
N THR A 24 -17.37 12.85 -11.49
CA THR A 24 -16.03 12.57 -10.98
C THR A 24 -16.01 11.15 -10.41
N ALA A 25 -15.02 10.37 -10.84
CA ALA A 25 -14.85 9.01 -10.33
C ALA A 25 -14.58 9.05 -8.83
N ARG A 26 -15.27 8.20 -8.07
CA ARG A 26 -15.06 8.02 -6.64
C ARG A 26 -14.61 6.60 -6.35
N PRO A 27 -13.71 6.39 -5.40
CA PRO A 27 -13.39 5.04 -4.97
C PRO A 27 -14.65 4.36 -4.42
N LEU A 28 -14.80 3.06 -4.71
CA LEU A 28 -15.91 2.26 -4.19
C LEU A 28 -15.85 2.12 -2.65
N LEU A 29 -14.63 2.04 -2.12
CA LEU A 29 -14.32 2.06 -0.70
C LEU A 29 -13.06 2.90 -0.49
N THR A 30 -13.10 3.73 0.54
CA THR A 30 -11.95 4.51 1.01
C THR A 30 -11.00 3.65 1.84
N PRO A 31 -9.71 4.03 1.97
CA PRO A 31 -8.79 3.32 2.85
C PRO A 31 -9.27 3.21 4.30
N GLY A 32 -9.97 4.23 4.81
CA GLY A 32 -10.55 4.21 6.16
C GLY A 32 -11.65 3.15 6.32
N GLU A 33 -12.53 3.03 5.33
CA GLU A 33 -13.57 1.99 5.32
C GLU A 33 -13.00 0.57 5.22
N ILE A 34 -11.89 0.40 4.50
CA ILE A 34 -11.18 -0.88 4.41
C ILE A 34 -10.55 -1.25 5.76
N MET A 35 -9.91 -0.28 6.42
CA MET A 35 -9.27 -0.51 7.73
C MET A 35 -10.29 -0.78 8.85
N GLN A 36 -11.52 -0.26 8.70
CA GLN A 36 -12.61 -0.47 9.65
C GLN A 36 -13.57 -1.59 9.21
N LEU A 37 -13.18 -2.41 8.24
CA LEU A 37 -14.03 -3.48 7.75
C LEU A 37 -14.38 -4.44 8.90
N PRO A 38 -15.68 -4.77 9.10
CA PRO A 38 -16.07 -5.72 10.13
C PRO A 38 -15.37 -7.07 9.93
N PRO A 39 -15.01 -7.78 11.01
CA PRO A 39 -14.30 -9.06 10.91
C PRO A 39 -15.14 -10.17 10.25
N ALA A 40 -16.46 -9.99 10.13
CA ALA A 40 -17.35 -10.89 9.43
C ALA A 40 -17.42 -10.64 7.91
N ASP A 41 -16.90 -9.50 7.45
CA ASP A 41 -16.89 -9.11 6.04
C ASP A 41 -15.49 -9.33 5.45
N GLU A 42 -15.42 -9.49 4.12
CA GLU A 42 -14.17 -9.64 3.39
C GLU A 42 -14.32 -9.12 1.96
N ILE A 43 -13.21 -8.64 1.38
CA ILE A 43 -13.14 -8.29 -0.04
C ILE A 43 -12.44 -9.44 -0.77
N VAL A 44 -13.17 -10.11 -1.65
CA VAL A 44 -12.66 -11.20 -2.48
C VAL A 44 -12.26 -10.64 -3.84
N MET A 45 -11.00 -10.89 -4.20
CA MET A 45 -10.46 -10.55 -5.52
C MET A 45 -10.16 -11.85 -6.26
N ALA A 46 -10.90 -12.10 -7.33
CA ALA A 46 -10.73 -13.25 -8.20
C ALA A 46 -10.38 -12.77 -9.61
N ALA A 47 -9.49 -13.50 -10.30
CA ALA A 47 -9.09 -13.14 -11.65
C ALA A 47 -10.30 -13.09 -12.59
N GLY A 48 -10.40 -12.01 -13.38
CA GLY A 48 -11.49 -11.82 -14.34
C GLY A 48 -12.83 -11.35 -13.75
N THR A 49 -12.92 -11.17 -12.42
CA THR A 49 -14.15 -10.73 -11.74
C THR A 49 -13.90 -9.41 -11.02
N PRO A 50 -14.84 -8.44 -11.06
CA PRO A 50 -14.77 -7.25 -10.22
C PRO A 50 -14.65 -7.61 -8.74
N PRO A 51 -13.99 -6.78 -7.90
CA PRO A 51 -13.90 -7.03 -6.47
C PRO A 51 -15.29 -7.23 -5.84
N VAL A 52 -15.43 -8.29 -5.05
CA VAL A 52 -16.70 -8.65 -4.40
C VAL A 52 -16.58 -8.42 -2.91
N ARG A 53 -17.48 -7.63 -2.34
CA ARG A 53 -17.67 -7.57 -0.89
C ARG A 53 -18.55 -8.73 -0.45
N ALA A 54 -18.00 -9.62 0.36
CA ALA A 54 -18.64 -10.85 0.81
C ALA A 54 -18.65 -10.94 2.35
N LYS A 55 -19.45 -11.88 2.86
CA LYS A 55 -19.41 -12.29 4.27
C LYS A 55 -18.58 -13.56 4.40
N LYS A 56 -17.76 -13.64 5.44
CA LYS A 56 -16.96 -14.83 5.75
C LYS A 56 -17.88 -16.02 6.05
N ALA A 57 -17.57 -17.14 5.42
CA ALA A 57 -18.21 -18.42 5.72
C ALA A 57 -17.60 -19.01 7.00
N ARG A 58 -18.39 -19.12 8.07
CA ARG A 58 -18.00 -19.79 9.31
C ARG A 58 -18.53 -21.21 9.32
N TYR A 59 -17.63 -22.19 9.21
CA TYR A 59 -17.99 -23.61 9.06
C TYR A 59 -18.88 -24.16 10.19
N TYR A 60 -18.79 -23.56 11.38
CA TYR A 60 -19.56 -23.96 12.55
C TYR A 60 -20.92 -23.26 12.66
N GLU A 61 -21.13 -22.15 11.95
CA GLU A 61 -22.42 -21.42 11.94
C GLU A 61 -23.31 -21.83 10.77
N ASP A 62 -22.72 -22.17 9.61
CA ASP A 62 -23.49 -22.60 8.43
C ASP A 62 -23.92 -24.06 8.57
N ALA A 63 -25.22 -24.30 8.50
CA ALA A 63 -25.80 -25.64 8.56
C ALA A 63 -25.22 -26.58 7.49
N ARG A 64 -24.97 -26.08 6.27
CA ARG A 64 -24.45 -26.89 5.16
C ARG A 64 -23.01 -27.35 5.37
N PHE A 65 -22.22 -26.55 6.09
CA PHE A 65 -20.87 -26.95 6.48
C PHE A 65 -20.91 -27.89 7.68
N ARG A 66 -21.76 -27.61 8.66
CA ARG A 66 -21.93 -28.47 9.84
C ARG A 66 -22.35 -29.90 9.47
N GLU A 67 -23.22 -30.07 8.48
CA GLU A 67 -23.60 -31.39 7.94
C GLU A 67 -22.43 -32.18 7.35
N ARG A 68 -21.35 -31.50 6.95
CA ARG A 68 -20.15 -32.11 6.34
C ARG A 68 -19.01 -32.26 7.32
N VAL A 69 -19.18 -31.85 8.58
CA VAL A 69 -18.14 -32.00 9.61
C VAL A 69 -18.04 -33.48 9.99
N LEU A 70 -16.87 -34.07 9.69
CA LEU A 70 -16.52 -35.42 10.11
C LEU A 70 -15.83 -35.37 11.48
N PRO A 71 -15.92 -36.45 12.28
CA PRO A 71 -15.14 -36.55 13.51
C PRO A 71 -13.64 -36.42 13.20
N PRO A 72 -12.85 -35.84 14.12
CA PRO A 72 -11.41 -35.73 13.93
C PRO A 72 -10.81 -37.13 13.72
N PRO A 73 -9.79 -37.27 12.85
CA PRO A 73 -9.12 -38.54 12.65
C PRO A 73 -8.46 -39.00 13.94
N ASP A 74 -8.57 -40.30 14.26
CA ASP A 74 -7.95 -40.90 15.43
C ASP A 74 -6.42 -40.89 15.27
N PRO A 75 -5.65 -40.14 16.09
CA PRO A 75 -4.21 -39.99 15.93
C PRO A 75 -3.45 -41.32 16.04
N GLN A 76 -3.98 -42.31 16.74
CA GLN A 76 -3.35 -43.63 16.86
C GLN A 76 -3.55 -44.50 15.61
N LYS A 77 -4.62 -44.25 14.85
CA LYS A 77 -4.97 -45.00 13.62
C LYS A 77 -4.60 -44.24 12.35
N SER A 78 -4.53 -42.92 12.43
CA SER A 78 -4.06 -42.08 11.34
C SER A 78 -2.55 -42.19 11.26
N GLY A 79 -2.06 -43.02 10.34
CA GLY A 79 -0.64 -43.05 10.00
C GLY A 79 -0.18 -41.66 9.52
N ARG A 80 1.11 -41.35 9.72
CA ARG A 80 1.73 -40.17 9.10
C ARG A 80 1.50 -40.26 7.59
N THR A 81 1.05 -39.17 6.98
CA THR A 81 0.88 -39.09 5.52
C THR A 81 2.17 -39.54 4.86
N ARG A 82 2.09 -40.54 3.96
CA ARG A 82 3.25 -41.06 3.20
C ARG A 82 3.83 -40.07 2.20
N HIS A 83 3.26 -38.87 2.08
CA HIS A 83 3.89 -37.82 1.29
C HIS A 83 5.25 -37.53 1.88
N THR A 84 6.28 -38.01 1.20
CA THR A 84 7.66 -37.63 1.42
C THR A 84 7.73 -36.14 1.12
N ASP A 85 7.80 -35.29 2.13
CA ASP A 85 8.18 -33.91 1.87
C ASP A 85 9.63 -33.90 1.38
N GLY A 86 9.96 -32.99 0.46
CA GLY A 86 11.33 -32.88 -0.05
C GLY A 86 12.32 -32.36 1.01
N TRP A 87 11.84 -32.10 2.24
CA TRP A 87 12.58 -31.48 3.33
C TRP A 87 13.04 -32.51 4.37
N SER A 88 12.22 -33.52 4.71
CA SER A 88 12.59 -34.57 5.67
C SER A 88 13.69 -35.48 5.14
N THR A 89 13.91 -35.51 3.82
CA THR A 89 15.00 -36.26 3.18
C THR A 89 16.32 -35.50 3.16
N LEU A 90 16.31 -34.19 3.42
CA LEU A 90 17.53 -33.39 3.46
C LEU A 90 18.26 -33.65 4.77
N GLN A 91 19.55 -33.98 4.68
CA GLN A 91 20.37 -34.02 5.88
C GLN A 91 20.53 -32.59 6.43
N PRO A 92 20.37 -32.38 7.75
CA PRO A 92 20.70 -31.10 8.36
C PRO A 92 22.12 -30.71 7.99
N GLN A 93 22.32 -29.51 7.45
CA GLN A 93 23.67 -29.02 7.16
C GLN A 93 24.45 -28.96 8.47
N LYS A 94 25.54 -29.72 8.52
CA LYS A 94 26.53 -29.56 9.59
C LYS A 94 27.30 -28.28 9.31
N PRO A 95 27.54 -27.44 10.34
CA PRO A 95 28.29 -26.23 10.13
C PRO A 95 29.73 -26.61 9.73
N ASP A 96 30.19 -26.04 8.62
CA ASP A 96 31.54 -26.29 8.10
C ASP A 96 32.57 -25.63 9.03
N PRO A 97 33.50 -26.40 9.65
CA PRO A 97 34.50 -25.85 10.55
C PRO A 97 35.41 -24.82 9.87
N ALA A 98 35.64 -24.92 8.55
CA ALA A 98 36.41 -23.93 7.82
C ALA A 98 35.66 -22.59 7.69
N LEU A 99 34.35 -22.62 7.47
CA LEU A 99 33.51 -21.42 7.44
C LEU A 99 33.34 -20.80 8.83
N ILE A 100 33.23 -21.61 9.88
CA ILE A 100 33.21 -21.12 11.27
C ILE A 100 34.54 -20.47 11.64
N ALA A 101 35.67 -21.08 11.27
CA ALA A 101 36.99 -20.53 11.54
C ALA A 101 37.29 -19.27 10.70
N ALA A 102 36.77 -19.21 9.48
CA ALA A 102 36.83 -18.02 8.63
C ALA A 102 35.86 -16.91 9.05
N HIS A 103 34.85 -17.23 9.86
CA HIS A 103 33.92 -16.26 10.41
C HIS A 103 34.65 -15.35 11.41
N LYS A 104 35.04 -14.17 10.95
CA LYS A 104 35.52 -13.10 11.83
C LYS A 104 34.29 -12.47 12.50
N PRO A 105 34.11 -12.61 13.83
CA PRO A 105 33.01 -11.97 14.51
C PRO A 105 33.19 -10.46 14.37
N ASP A 106 32.29 -9.84 13.61
CA ASP A 106 32.28 -8.41 13.42
C ASP A 106 31.73 -7.75 14.70
N LYS A 107 32.63 -7.39 15.62
CA LYS A 107 32.29 -6.74 16.88
C LYS A 107 31.54 -5.41 16.68
N ALA A 108 31.71 -4.74 15.54
CA ALA A 108 30.96 -3.52 15.24
C ALA A 108 29.50 -3.82 14.87
N ASN A 109 29.20 -5.05 14.45
CA ASN A 109 27.89 -5.50 13.97
C ASN A 109 27.23 -6.55 14.87
N ALA A 110 27.79 -6.82 16.06
CA ALA A 110 27.30 -7.80 17.03
C ALA A 110 26.24 -7.25 18.01
N GLY A 111 25.84 -5.98 17.87
CA GLY A 111 24.79 -5.32 18.68
C GLY A 111 23.49 -5.09 17.89
N LEU A 112 22.46 -4.52 18.55
CA LEU A 112 21.21 -4.09 17.91
C LEU A 112 21.53 -2.97 16.90
N ARG A 113 21.68 -3.34 15.62
CA ARG A 113 22.09 -2.45 14.54
C ARG A 113 21.04 -1.35 14.34
N ARG A 114 21.31 -0.15 14.85
CA ARG A 114 20.65 1.08 14.40
C ARG A 114 21.49 1.61 13.27
N GLU A 115 21.12 1.27 12.04
CA GLU A 115 21.81 1.83 10.88
C GLU A 115 21.61 3.35 10.88
N PRO A 116 22.68 4.16 10.88
CA PRO A 116 22.55 5.56 10.51
C PRO A 116 22.02 5.60 9.06
N GLU A 117 21.19 6.60 8.79
CA GLU A 117 20.33 6.72 7.61
C GLU A 117 21.01 6.23 6.32
N LEU A 118 20.27 5.43 5.55
CA LEU A 118 20.71 4.81 4.30
C LEU A 118 21.41 5.88 3.43
N PRO A 119 22.65 5.66 2.95
CA PRO A 119 23.29 6.58 2.02
C PRO A 119 22.39 6.80 0.80
N ASP A 120 22.28 8.05 0.34
CA ASP A 120 21.52 8.38 -0.86
C ASP A 120 21.93 7.45 -2.00
N HIS A 121 20.93 6.72 -2.52
CA HIS A 121 21.09 5.73 -3.58
C HIS A 121 21.96 6.27 -4.73
N VAL A 122 23.15 5.71 -4.91
CA VAL A 122 23.92 5.90 -6.14
C VAL A 122 23.44 4.84 -7.13
N SER A 123 22.69 5.23 -8.15
CA SER A 123 22.18 4.35 -9.19
C SER A 123 23.34 3.73 -9.99
N ILE A 124 23.66 2.47 -9.71
CA ILE A 124 24.70 1.71 -10.46
C ILE A 124 24.18 1.23 -11.84
N VAL A 125 22.90 1.46 -12.16
CA VAL A 125 22.39 1.20 -13.50
C VAL A 125 22.73 2.40 -14.38
N LYS A 126 23.54 2.17 -15.43
CA LYS A 126 23.72 3.11 -16.54
C LYS A 126 22.32 3.57 -16.96
N GLU A 127 22.01 4.85 -16.76
CA GLU A 127 20.74 5.43 -17.20
C GLU A 127 20.53 4.98 -18.65
N THR A 128 19.64 4.02 -18.83
CA THR A 128 19.17 3.69 -20.15
C THR A 128 18.38 4.93 -20.49
N THR A 129 18.97 5.79 -21.34
CA THR A 129 18.25 6.89 -21.97
C THR A 129 17.02 6.25 -22.60
N ALA A 130 15.89 6.28 -21.89
CA ALA A 130 14.61 5.95 -22.47
C ALA A 130 14.49 6.92 -23.66
N PRO A 131 14.15 6.45 -24.86
CA PRO A 131 13.85 7.36 -25.95
C PRO A 131 12.78 8.31 -25.42
N ARG A 132 13.03 9.62 -25.54
CA ARG A 132 12.11 10.67 -25.07
C ARG A 132 10.69 10.26 -25.49
N PRO A 133 9.73 10.15 -24.56
CA PRO A 133 8.34 9.97 -24.93
C PRO A 133 8.01 11.12 -25.89
N VAL A 134 7.54 10.77 -27.08
CA VAL A 134 7.14 11.76 -28.08
C VAL A 134 6.10 12.64 -27.41
N GLU A 135 6.40 13.93 -27.26
CA GLU A 135 5.52 14.91 -26.63
C GLU A 135 4.32 15.18 -27.56
N GLU A 136 3.36 14.26 -27.59
CA GLU A 136 2.16 14.40 -28.43
C GLU A 136 1.03 15.17 -27.72
N PHE A 137 1.23 15.59 -26.46
CA PHE A 137 0.22 16.29 -25.65
C PHE A 137 0.65 17.67 -25.15
N THR A 138 1.81 18.21 -25.55
CA THR A 138 2.15 19.64 -25.35
C THR A 138 1.41 20.52 -26.36
N ARG A 139 0.08 20.47 -26.34
CA ARG A 139 -0.74 21.57 -26.83
C ARG A 139 -1.11 22.43 -25.63
N ILE A 140 -0.28 23.46 -25.42
CA ILE A 140 -0.66 24.82 -25.05
C ILE A 140 -1.70 24.89 -23.93
N LEU A 141 -1.24 25.08 -22.70
CA LEU A 141 -1.94 25.90 -21.72
C LEU A 141 -0.90 26.62 -20.87
N ASP A 142 -0.93 27.94 -21.02
CA ASP A 142 -0.14 28.94 -20.33
C ASP A 142 -0.24 28.85 -18.79
N ASP A 143 0.85 29.24 -18.15
CA ASP A 143 1.01 29.75 -16.77
C ASP A 143 -0.27 29.84 -15.90
N GLU A 144 -0.45 28.91 -14.95
CA GLU A 144 -1.44 29.03 -13.86
C GLU A 144 -0.90 28.51 -12.51
N PRO A 145 -1.44 29.00 -11.36
CA PRO A 145 -0.83 28.99 -10.02
C PRO A 145 -0.65 27.62 -9.33
N GLU A 146 -0.86 26.52 -10.03
CA GLU A 146 -0.77 25.15 -9.50
C GLU A 146 0.66 24.74 -9.13
N ASP A 147 1.66 25.28 -9.82
CA ASP A 147 3.08 24.99 -9.53
C ASP A 147 3.52 25.55 -8.19
N VAL A 148 2.98 26.71 -7.77
CA VAL A 148 3.26 27.29 -6.45
C VAL A 148 2.66 26.44 -5.32
N ALA A 149 1.49 25.83 -5.56
CA ALA A 149 0.86 24.93 -4.59
C ALA A 149 1.66 23.63 -4.44
N ARG A 150 2.15 23.05 -5.56
CA ARG A 150 3.02 21.87 -5.55
C ARG A 150 4.36 22.15 -4.85
N GLN A 151 4.98 23.30 -5.12
CA GLN A 151 6.21 23.72 -4.43
C GLN A 151 6.00 23.92 -2.92
N ARG A 152 4.91 24.60 -2.52
CA ARG A 152 4.58 24.78 -1.09
C ARG A 152 4.32 23.45 -0.37
N GLN A 153 3.73 22.48 -1.06
CA GLN A 153 3.46 21.17 -0.48
C GLN A 153 4.72 20.32 -0.35
N ALA A 154 5.68 20.45 -1.29
CA ALA A 154 7.01 19.85 -1.18
C ALA A 154 7.81 20.48 -0.02
N LEU A 155 7.82 21.82 0.09
CA LEU A 155 8.45 22.55 1.19
C LEU A 155 7.88 22.16 2.55
N ARG A 156 6.54 22.01 2.68
CA ARG A 156 5.91 21.55 3.93
C ARG A 156 6.33 20.14 4.33
N ARG A 157 6.50 19.24 3.35
CA ARG A 157 6.98 17.86 3.60
C ARG A 157 8.44 17.86 4.07
N GLN A 158 9.30 18.68 3.47
CA GLN A 158 10.69 18.85 3.94
C GLN A 158 10.77 19.46 5.34
N MET A 159 9.99 20.51 5.64
CA MET A 159 9.97 21.16 6.95
C MET A 159 9.49 20.23 8.07
N THR A 160 8.54 19.32 7.77
CA THR A 160 8.06 18.35 8.76
C THR A 160 9.10 17.25 9.05
N GLY A 161 9.95 16.92 8.07
CA GLY A 161 11.10 16.04 8.26
C GLY A 161 12.17 16.68 9.15
N MET A 162 12.55 17.93 8.86
CA MET A 162 13.53 18.68 9.65
C MET A 162 13.08 18.92 11.10
N ALA A 163 11.80 19.25 11.33
CA ALA A 163 11.28 19.47 12.68
C ALA A 163 11.33 18.21 13.58
N ARG A 164 11.27 17.00 12.99
CA ARG A 164 11.43 15.74 13.73
C ARG A 164 12.88 15.42 14.04
N GLN A 165 13.83 15.95 13.28
CA GLN A 165 15.26 15.80 13.54
C GLN A 165 15.75 16.75 14.64
N VAL A 166 15.19 17.96 14.75
CA VAL A 166 15.53 18.93 15.83
C VAL A 166 15.21 18.38 17.22
N ALA A 167 14.07 17.68 17.39
CA ALA A 167 13.69 17.09 18.67
C ALA A 167 14.55 15.88 19.11
N LEU A 168 15.47 15.42 18.25
CA LEU A 168 16.38 14.31 18.51
C LEU A 168 17.84 14.77 18.71
N ASP A 169 18.11 16.07 18.63
CA ASP A 169 19.42 16.65 18.95
C ASP A 169 19.58 16.81 20.47
N PRO A 170 20.45 16.03 21.14
CA PRO A 170 20.68 16.13 22.57
C PRO A 170 21.38 17.44 23.01
N GLY A 171 21.72 18.32 22.05
CA GLY A 171 22.40 19.60 22.29
C GLY A 171 21.61 20.86 21.95
N ASP A 172 20.29 20.80 21.67
CA ASP A 172 19.48 21.92 21.16
C ASP A 172 19.26 23.09 22.16
N GLY A 173 19.92 23.08 23.33
CA GLY A 173 19.92 24.19 24.27
C GLY A 173 18.56 24.59 24.85
N MET A 174 17.48 23.86 24.52
CA MET A 174 16.15 24.03 25.10
C MET A 174 16.05 23.20 26.38
N GLU A 175 16.57 23.77 27.48
CA GLU A 175 16.26 23.30 28.84
C GLU A 175 14.75 23.51 29.10
N LEU A 176 14.06 22.42 29.44
CA LEU A 176 12.65 22.43 29.90
C LEU A 176 12.57 22.82 31.38
#